data_AF-X8JLM0-F1
#
_entry.id   AF-X8JLM0-F1
#
_cell.length_a   1.000
_cell.length_b   1.000
_cell.length_c   1.000
_cell.angle_alpha   90.00
_cell.angle_beta   90.00
_cell.angle_gamma   90.00
#
_symmetry.space_group_name_H-M   'P 1'
#
loop_
_entity.id
_entity.type
_entity.pdbx_description
1 polymer ?
#
loop_
_entity_poly.entity_id
_entity_poly.type
_entity_poly.pdbx_seq_one_letter_code
_entity_poly.pdbx_strand_id
1 'polypeptide(L)'
;MANLTQIEPWTKVHDIHQAVALYLTLQPLPPASIAEHVHDAQSQQFLIDQLIANPHTIAYPPAADYQKKFWKSVVTVLEEKGVEIEEAIYERLICTLNVPVRQGPPEASYLTYLLSRPKSRTISTATWRRPPAVDNFSQDYRPLTIRESRTTIERGTTGLRTWRASLDLSEWILQNYHIIASARVLELGSGVGLLGLLVATLQQLARPADVKQTSCIYMTDVDDDVLARCTSNVRLPCNMLADSPNVHVRALDWEDSVNVDRQMFVWSLLKEIDADVILAADVVYDLSIIPPLTHTLRLALERPLPVKQGANNPQPLELGLQRTAYIALTLRREQTFAEFLASAERAGLVVEFIEMDLPPHNERVFRGSDDSTSGATDTTRLMRLVARGA
;
A
#
# COMPACT_ATOMS: atom_id res chain seq x y z
N MET A 1 -26.16 -16.36 44.71
CA MET A 1 -26.69 -15.06 44.25
C MET A 1 -25.60 -14.38 43.43
N ALA A 2 -25.86 -14.22 42.12
CA ALA A 2 -25.36 -13.24 41.15
C ALA A 2 -23.88 -12.79 41.19
N ASN A 3 -23.11 -12.68 40.11
CA ASN A 3 -23.41 -12.65 38.68
C ASN A 3 -22.21 -13.21 37.90
N LEU A 4 -22.46 -14.24 37.09
CA LEU A 4 -21.68 -14.55 35.89
C LEU A 4 -21.96 -13.42 34.90
N THR A 5 -21.03 -12.47 34.77
CA THR A 5 -21.05 -11.53 33.65
C THR A 5 -20.82 -12.33 32.37
N GLN A 6 -21.93 -12.56 31.67
CA GLN A 6 -21.98 -12.98 30.28
C GLN A 6 -20.99 -12.12 29.47
N ILE A 7 -19.93 -12.76 29.00
CA ILE A 7 -19.16 -12.28 27.86
C ILE A 7 -19.98 -12.70 26.64
N GLU A 8 -20.83 -11.79 26.17
CA GLU A 8 -21.58 -11.93 24.92
C GLU A 8 -20.96 -11.02 23.84
N PRO A 9 -21.13 -11.32 22.54
CA PRO A 9 -20.12 -11.96 21.71
C PRO A 9 -19.57 -11.01 20.64
N TRP A 10 -18.30 -10.60 20.80
CA TRP A 10 -17.59 -9.71 19.86
C TRP A 10 -16.98 -10.45 18.65
N THR A 11 -17.35 -11.70 18.39
CA THR A 11 -16.73 -12.57 17.38
C THR A 11 -17.53 -12.77 16.09
N LYS A 12 -18.82 -12.38 16.02
CA LYS A 12 -19.67 -12.69 14.84
C LYS A 12 -19.81 -11.59 13.77
N VAL A 13 -19.37 -10.35 14.04
CA VAL A 13 -19.51 -9.21 13.09
C VAL A 13 -18.20 -8.90 12.33
N HIS A 14 -17.09 -9.58 12.66
CA HIS A 14 -15.78 -9.34 12.02
C HIS A 14 -15.53 -10.15 10.72
N ASP A 15 -16.35 -11.15 10.39
CA ASP A 15 -15.89 -12.21 9.47
C ASP A 15 -16.49 -12.16 8.05
N ILE A 16 -17.73 -11.70 7.86
CA ILE A 16 -18.26 -11.49 6.50
C ILE A 16 -17.61 -10.30 5.77
N HIS A 17 -17.23 -9.27 6.51
CA HIS A 17 -16.42 -8.16 5.98
C HIS A 17 -15.04 -8.65 5.54
N GLN A 18 -14.48 -9.66 6.22
CA GLN A 18 -13.23 -10.28 5.82
C GLN A 18 -13.41 -11.05 4.50
N ALA A 19 -14.53 -11.75 4.29
CA ALA A 19 -14.82 -12.38 3.00
C ALA A 19 -14.85 -11.37 1.84
N VAL A 20 -15.45 -10.19 2.07
CA VAL A 20 -15.43 -9.07 1.11
C VAL A 20 -13.99 -8.60 0.85
N ALA A 21 -13.20 -8.35 1.90
CA ALA A 21 -11.82 -7.89 1.75
C ALA A 21 -10.94 -8.91 0.99
N LEU A 22 -11.09 -10.22 1.27
CA LEU A 22 -10.37 -11.28 0.58
C LEU A 22 -10.75 -11.36 -0.90
N TYR A 23 -12.05 -11.23 -1.22
CA TYR A 23 -12.50 -11.14 -2.61
C TYR A 23 -11.86 -9.97 -3.36
N LEU A 24 -11.86 -8.77 -2.76
CA LEU A 24 -11.35 -7.56 -3.37
C LEU A 24 -9.82 -7.54 -3.55
N THR A 25 -9.09 -8.39 -2.82
CA THR A 25 -7.62 -8.50 -2.84
C THR A 25 -7.13 -9.81 -3.45
N LEU A 26 -8.01 -10.52 -4.17
CA LEU A 26 -7.71 -11.78 -4.88
C LEU A 26 -7.17 -12.89 -3.97
N GLN A 27 -7.52 -12.87 -2.68
CA GLN A 27 -7.08 -13.84 -1.69
C GLN A 27 -8.06 -15.01 -1.56
N PRO A 28 -7.58 -16.25 -1.42
CA PRO A 28 -8.47 -17.40 -1.28
C PRO A 28 -9.37 -17.24 -0.05
N LEU A 29 -10.65 -17.51 -0.22
CA LEU A 29 -11.61 -17.56 0.88
C LEU A 29 -11.70 -19.02 1.40
N PRO A 30 -11.32 -19.30 2.66
CA PRO A 30 -11.38 -20.66 3.18
C PRO A 30 -12.82 -21.20 3.18
N PRO A 31 -13.05 -22.46 2.74
CA PRO A 31 -14.39 -23.08 2.75
C PRO A 31 -15.08 -23.03 4.11
N ALA A 32 -14.31 -23.15 5.20
CA ALA A 32 -14.82 -23.04 6.56
C ALA A 32 -15.43 -21.64 6.85
N SER A 33 -14.77 -20.57 6.39
CA SER A 33 -15.28 -19.20 6.57
C SER A 33 -16.55 -18.95 5.75
N ILE A 34 -16.68 -19.55 4.55
CA ILE A 34 -17.92 -19.52 3.77
C ILE A 34 -19.05 -20.19 4.55
N ALA A 35 -18.82 -21.42 5.02
CA ALA A 35 -19.81 -22.19 5.75
C ALA A 35 -20.24 -21.52 7.07
N GLU A 36 -19.34 -20.77 7.71
CA GLU A 36 -19.61 -20.10 8.98
C GLU A 36 -20.24 -18.72 8.80
N HIS A 37 -20.00 -18.01 7.69
CA HIS A 37 -20.36 -16.58 7.59
C HIS A 37 -21.25 -16.21 6.41
N VAL A 38 -21.55 -17.14 5.50
CA VAL A 38 -22.40 -16.92 4.31
C VAL A 38 -23.57 -17.92 4.30
N HIS A 39 -24.07 -18.31 5.47
CA HIS A 39 -24.94 -19.48 5.64
C HIS A 39 -26.43 -19.16 5.73
N ASP A 40 -26.83 -17.89 5.65
CA ASP A 40 -28.22 -17.44 5.74
C ASP A 40 -28.53 -16.36 4.69
N ALA A 41 -29.81 -16.04 4.50
CA ALA A 41 -30.26 -15.04 3.52
C ALA A 41 -29.68 -13.65 3.81
N GLN A 42 -29.50 -13.27 5.08
CA GLN A 42 -29.00 -11.95 5.46
C GLN A 42 -27.52 -11.77 5.09
N SER A 43 -26.70 -12.78 5.37
CA SER A 43 -25.28 -12.81 5.02
C SER A 43 -25.07 -12.90 3.51
N GLN A 44 -25.87 -13.71 2.81
CA GLN A 44 -25.85 -13.76 1.35
C GLN A 44 -26.24 -12.41 0.73
N GLN A 45 -27.31 -11.77 1.20
CA GLN A 45 -27.70 -10.43 0.76
C GLN A 45 -26.60 -9.40 1.01
N PHE A 46 -25.92 -9.46 2.15
CA PHE A 46 -24.77 -8.60 2.42
C PHE A 46 -23.66 -8.79 1.37
N LEU A 47 -23.29 -10.03 1.01
CA LEU A 47 -22.30 -10.25 -0.06
C LEU A 47 -22.79 -9.75 -1.41
N ILE A 48 -24.07 -9.93 -1.74
CA ILE A 48 -24.68 -9.40 -2.97
C ILE A 48 -24.52 -7.88 -3.01
N ASP A 49 -24.89 -7.19 -1.94
CA ASP A 49 -24.83 -5.72 -1.86
C ASP A 49 -23.40 -5.19 -1.97
N GLN A 50 -22.43 -5.89 -1.37
CA GLN A 50 -21.03 -5.47 -1.30
C GLN A 50 -20.22 -5.85 -2.55
N LEU A 51 -20.50 -6.99 -3.18
CA LEU A 51 -19.66 -7.57 -4.25
C LEU A 51 -20.34 -7.63 -5.61
N ILE A 52 -21.66 -7.78 -5.66
CA ILE A 52 -22.42 -7.93 -6.91
C ILE A 52 -23.04 -6.60 -7.35
N ALA A 53 -23.81 -5.97 -6.47
CA ALA A 53 -24.55 -4.75 -6.75
C ALA A 53 -23.76 -3.46 -6.46
N ASN A 54 -22.56 -3.56 -5.88
CA ASN A 54 -21.75 -2.41 -5.50
C ASN A 54 -21.20 -1.68 -6.75
N PRO A 55 -21.50 -0.38 -6.94
CA PRO A 55 -20.98 0.40 -8.06
C PRO A 55 -19.44 0.34 -8.19
N HIS A 56 -18.73 0.28 -7.06
CA HIS A 56 -17.27 0.17 -7.03
C HIS A 56 -16.79 -1.15 -7.63
N THR A 57 -17.37 -2.28 -7.25
CA THR A 57 -16.92 -3.59 -7.74
C THR A 57 -17.32 -3.84 -9.19
N ILE A 58 -18.37 -3.16 -9.67
CA ILE A 58 -18.75 -3.14 -11.08
C ILE A 58 -17.72 -2.35 -11.90
N ALA A 59 -17.27 -1.19 -11.41
CA ALA A 59 -16.30 -0.35 -12.11
C ALA A 59 -14.85 -0.86 -12.02
N TYR A 60 -14.47 -1.44 -10.88
CA TYR A 60 -13.12 -1.90 -10.57
C TYR A 60 -13.11 -3.38 -10.13
N PRO A 61 -13.55 -4.31 -11.01
CA PRO A 61 -13.71 -5.71 -10.63
C PRO A 61 -12.35 -6.42 -10.43
N PRO A 62 -12.27 -7.41 -9.50
CA PRO A 62 -11.21 -8.39 -9.48
C PRO A 62 -11.07 -9.15 -10.81
N ALA A 63 -9.97 -9.90 -10.99
CA ALA A 63 -9.75 -10.66 -12.21
C ALA A 63 -10.87 -11.69 -12.48
N ALA A 64 -11.31 -11.80 -13.74
CA ALA A 64 -12.49 -12.60 -14.10
C ALA A 64 -12.35 -14.10 -13.79
N ASP A 65 -11.16 -14.69 -13.99
CA ASP A 65 -10.86 -16.07 -13.63
C ASP A 65 -10.87 -16.29 -12.12
N TYR A 66 -10.44 -15.30 -11.35
CA TYR A 66 -10.54 -15.32 -9.89
C TYR A 66 -11.99 -15.25 -9.44
N GLN A 67 -12.80 -14.34 -10.00
CA GLN A 67 -14.23 -14.24 -9.70
C GLN A 67 -14.93 -15.58 -9.92
N LYS A 68 -14.65 -16.26 -11.04
CA LYS A 68 -15.20 -17.60 -11.33
C LYS A 68 -14.84 -18.62 -10.25
N LYS A 69 -13.57 -18.68 -9.84
CA LYS A 69 -13.11 -19.59 -8.79
C LYS A 69 -13.78 -19.30 -7.45
N PHE A 70 -13.86 -18.02 -7.08
CA PHE A 70 -14.47 -17.57 -5.84
C PHE A 70 -15.95 -17.95 -5.78
N TRP A 71 -16.76 -17.52 -6.76
CA TRP A 71 -18.20 -17.77 -6.75
C TRP A 71 -18.54 -19.26 -6.88
N LYS A 72 -17.72 -20.03 -7.63
CA LYS A 72 -17.85 -21.49 -7.65
C LYS A 72 -17.63 -22.09 -6.26
N SER A 73 -16.60 -21.63 -5.54
CA SER A 73 -16.33 -22.11 -4.18
C SER A 73 -17.46 -21.76 -3.21
N VAL A 74 -18.04 -20.55 -3.31
CA VAL A 74 -19.18 -20.14 -2.49
C VAL A 74 -20.37 -21.05 -2.73
N VAL A 75 -20.79 -21.22 -3.99
CA VAL A 75 -21.93 -22.07 -4.35
C VAL A 75 -21.72 -23.52 -3.88
N THR A 76 -20.55 -24.11 -4.16
CA THR A 76 -20.26 -25.49 -3.76
C THR A 76 -20.37 -25.70 -2.25
N VAL A 77 -19.82 -24.80 -1.44
CA VAL A 77 -19.87 -24.94 0.03
C VAL A 77 -21.31 -24.80 0.55
N LEU A 78 -22.10 -23.88 0.01
CA LEU A 78 -23.49 -23.70 0.43
C LEU A 78 -24.38 -24.87 0.02
N GLU A 79 -24.19 -25.42 -1.18
CA GLU A 79 -24.87 -26.64 -1.65
C GLU A 79 -24.54 -27.84 -0.77
N GLU A 80 -23.25 -28.06 -0.44
CA GLU A 80 -22.82 -29.14 0.45
C GLU A 80 -23.40 -29.03 1.86
N LYS A 81 -23.74 -27.82 2.31
CA LYS A 81 -24.39 -27.56 3.60
C LYS A 81 -25.92 -27.62 3.53
N GLY A 82 -26.50 -27.78 2.34
CA GLY A 82 -27.95 -27.74 2.15
C GLY A 82 -28.57 -26.38 2.45
N VAL A 83 -27.79 -25.30 2.31
CA VAL A 83 -28.25 -23.92 2.48
C VAL A 83 -28.93 -23.46 1.20
N GLU A 84 -30.09 -22.81 1.31
CA GLU A 84 -30.76 -22.17 0.18
C GLU A 84 -29.93 -20.98 -0.30
N ILE A 85 -29.64 -20.93 -1.61
CA ILE A 85 -28.76 -19.93 -2.20
C ILE A 85 -29.59 -18.87 -2.91
N GLU A 86 -29.30 -17.61 -2.62
CA GLU A 86 -29.94 -16.45 -3.25
C GLU A 86 -29.70 -16.44 -4.77
N GLU A 87 -30.75 -16.15 -5.55
CA GLU A 87 -30.75 -16.21 -7.02
C GLU A 87 -29.60 -15.40 -7.63
N ALA A 88 -29.34 -14.20 -7.11
CA ALA A 88 -28.30 -13.30 -7.59
C ALA A 88 -26.87 -13.91 -7.51
N ILE A 89 -26.61 -14.83 -6.58
CA ILE A 89 -25.32 -15.52 -6.47
C ILE A 89 -25.17 -16.52 -7.61
N TYR A 90 -26.22 -17.28 -7.92
CA TYR A 90 -26.23 -18.18 -9.08
C TYR A 90 -26.09 -17.42 -10.39
N GLU A 91 -26.85 -16.33 -10.57
CA GLU A 91 -26.74 -15.47 -11.73
C GLU A 91 -25.31 -14.94 -11.91
N ARG A 92 -24.69 -14.45 -10.82
CA ARG A 92 -23.31 -13.99 -10.86
C ARG A 92 -22.34 -15.10 -11.25
N LEU A 93 -22.47 -16.31 -10.71
CA LEU A 93 -21.64 -17.45 -11.12
C LEU A 93 -21.81 -17.74 -12.63
N ILE A 94 -23.05 -17.80 -13.13
CA ILE A 94 -23.35 -18.03 -14.55
C ILE A 94 -22.70 -16.95 -15.42
N CYS A 95 -22.77 -15.67 -15.04
CA CYS A 95 -22.08 -14.59 -15.75
C CYS A 95 -20.57 -14.84 -15.87
N THR A 96 -19.93 -15.40 -14.84
CA THR A 96 -18.48 -15.71 -14.88
C THR A 96 -18.14 -16.94 -15.75
N LEU A 97 -19.10 -17.83 -16.03
CA LEU A 97 -18.87 -19.01 -16.87
C LEU A 97 -18.74 -18.65 -18.35
N ASN A 98 -19.38 -17.55 -18.78
CA ASN A 98 -19.36 -17.06 -20.16
C ASN A 98 -18.05 -16.34 -20.54
N VAL A 99 -17.11 -16.20 -19.60
CA VAL A 99 -15.80 -15.59 -19.88
C VAL A 99 -14.94 -16.62 -20.65
N PRO A 100 -14.50 -16.30 -21.88
CA PRO A 100 -13.67 -17.20 -22.67
C PRO A 100 -12.41 -17.60 -21.90
N VAL A 101 -12.02 -18.87 -22.01
CA VAL A 101 -10.72 -19.32 -21.50
C VAL A 101 -9.64 -18.62 -22.31
N ARG A 102 -8.98 -17.65 -21.69
CA ARG A 102 -7.89 -16.91 -22.33
C ARG A 102 -6.65 -17.79 -22.42
N GLN A 103 -5.99 -17.72 -23.57
CA GLN A 103 -4.63 -18.24 -23.74
C GLN A 103 -3.65 -17.08 -23.57
N GLY A 104 -2.65 -17.24 -22.70
CA GLY A 104 -1.65 -16.22 -22.39
C GLY A 104 -1.51 -15.91 -20.90
N PRO A 105 -0.56 -15.03 -20.53
CA PRO A 105 -0.37 -14.62 -19.15
C PRO A 105 -1.61 -13.88 -18.62
N PRO A 106 -1.90 -13.97 -17.31
CA PRO A 106 -3.00 -13.23 -16.70
C PRO A 106 -2.88 -11.72 -16.93
N GLU A 107 -3.97 -11.06 -17.35
CA GLU A 107 -4.02 -9.61 -17.46
C GLU A 107 -3.98 -8.94 -16.09
N ALA A 108 -3.49 -7.70 -16.07
CA ALA A 108 -3.57 -6.85 -14.90
C ALA A 108 -5.02 -6.56 -14.49
N SER A 109 -5.30 -6.68 -13.20
CA SER A 109 -6.64 -6.53 -12.60
C SER A 109 -6.63 -5.52 -11.47
N TYR A 110 -7.82 -5.13 -11.02
CA TYR A 110 -7.97 -4.27 -9.86
C TYR A 110 -7.89 -5.07 -8.56
N LEU A 111 -7.21 -4.47 -7.58
CA LEU A 111 -7.29 -4.83 -6.17
C LEU A 111 -7.84 -3.64 -5.41
N THR A 112 -8.73 -3.89 -4.45
CA THR A 112 -9.26 -2.85 -3.57
C THR A 112 -8.99 -3.22 -2.11
N TYR A 113 -8.21 -2.40 -1.41
CA TYR A 113 -7.95 -2.53 0.01
C TYR A 113 -8.96 -1.69 0.80
N LEU A 114 -9.65 -2.28 1.76
CA LEU A 114 -10.61 -1.57 2.61
C LEU A 114 -9.89 -1.01 3.84
N LEU A 115 -9.42 0.23 3.75
CA LEU A 115 -8.76 0.92 4.85
C LEU A 115 -9.76 1.14 5.99
N SER A 116 -9.35 0.80 7.21
CA SER A 116 -10.09 1.15 8.42
C SER A 116 -9.61 2.50 8.95
N ARG A 117 -10.52 3.27 9.58
CA ARG A 117 -10.13 4.52 10.22
C ARG A 117 -9.06 4.27 11.29
N PRO A 118 -7.90 4.97 11.25
CA PRO A 118 -6.92 4.86 12.31
C PRO A 118 -7.55 5.16 13.69
N LYS A 119 -7.16 4.41 14.72
CA LYS A 119 -7.65 4.62 16.10
C LYS A 119 -7.18 5.96 16.68
N SER A 120 -6.14 6.56 16.11
CA SER A 120 -5.64 7.88 16.48
C SER A 120 -6.69 8.96 16.22
N ARG A 121 -6.99 9.77 17.24
CA ARG A 121 -8.10 10.75 17.24
C ARG A 121 -7.88 11.96 16.33
N THR A 122 -6.80 12.03 15.56
CA THR A 122 -6.48 13.20 14.72
C THR A 122 -7.34 13.28 13.45
N ILE A 123 -7.84 12.16 12.91
CA ILE A 123 -8.78 12.18 11.77
C ILE A 123 -10.21 11.98 12.29
N SER A 124 -11.02 13.02 12.16
CA SER A 124 -12.42 12.99 12.60
C SER A 124 -13.24 11.96 11.81
N THR A 125 -14.29 11.39 12.42
CA THR A 125 -15.21 10.49 11.71
C THR A 125 -15.85 11.19 10.50
N ALA A 126 -16.16 12.49 10.62
CA ALA A 126 -16.75 13.26 9.53
C ALA A 126 -15.80 13.39 8.33
N THR A 127 -14.52 13.62 8.57
CA THR A 127 -13.48 13.70 7.53
C THR A 127 -13.20 12.33 6.90
N TRP A 128 -13.24 11.27 7.70
CA TRP A 128 -13.00 9.90 7.22
C TRP A 128 -14.09 9.43 6.26
N ARG A 129 -15.35 9.70 6.60
CA ARG A 129 -16.53 9.27 5.84
C ARG A 129 -16.50 9.81 4.42
N ARG A 130 -17.06 9.02 3.51
CA ARG A 130 -17.08 9.32 2.08
C ARG A 130 -18.43 9.92 1.71
N PRO A 131 -18.50 10.67 0.59
CA PRO A 131 -19.80 11.10 0.06
C PRO A 131 -20.72 9.87 -0.12
N PRO A 132 -22.01 9.97 0.25
CA PRO A 132 -22.97 8.89 0.01
C PRO A 132 -23.07 8.54 -1.48
N ALA A 133 -23.47 7.30 -1.77
CA ALA A 133 -23.75 6.79 -3.12
C ALA A 133 -22.55 6.66 -4.09
N VAL A 134 -21.31 6.84 -3.61
CA VAL A 134 -20.11 6.52 -4.42
C VAL A 134 -19.93 4.99 -4.55
N ASP A 135 -20.34 4.25 -3.52
CA ASP A 135 -20.27 2.80 -3.41
C ASP A 135 -21.12 2.32 -2.23
N ASN A 136 -21.22 1.00 -2.08
CA ASN A 136 -22.01 0.37 -1.03
C ASN A 136 -21.17 -0.08 0.18
N PHE A 137 -19.86 0.18 0.23
CA PHE A 137 -19.06 -0.26 1.37
C PHE A 137 -19.47 0.49 2.65
N SER A 138 -19.31 -0.16 3.80
CA SER A 138 -19.54 0.51 5.09
C SER A 138 -18.74 1.82 5.17
N GLN A 139 -19.35 2.84 5.75
CA GLN A 139 -18.76 4.17 5.92
C GLN A 139 -17.59 4.20 6.92
N ASP A 140 -17.37 3.10 7.63
CA ASP A 140 -16.17 2.90 8.46
C ASP A 140 -14.94 2.53 7.63
N TYR A 141 -15.15 2.06 6.38
CA TYR A 141 -14.08 1.72 5.45
C TYR A 141 -13.92 2.75 4.35
N ARG A 142 -12.67 2.89 3.88
CA ARG A 142 -12.30 3.64 2.68
C ARG A 142 -11.55 2.73 1.71
N PRO A 143 -12.03 2.52 0.48
CA PRO A 143 -11.36 1.72 -0.52
C PRO A 143 -10.12 2.48 -1.02
N LEU A 144 -9.04 1.73 -1.16
CA LEU A 144 -7.83 2.14 -1.88
C LEU A 144 -7.65 1.15 -3.03
N THR A 145 -7.86 1.63 -4.25
CA THR A 145 -7.86 0.76 -5.44
C THR A 145 -6.59 0.94 -6.23
N ILE A 146 -5.97 -0.16 -6.63
CA ILE A 146 -4.87 -0.16 -7.59
C ILE A 146 -5.16 -1.17 -8.71
N ARG A 147 -4.58 -0.93 -9.87
CA ARG A 147 -4.50 -1.91 -10.95
C ARG A 147 -3.07 -2.39 -11.09
N GLU A 148 -2.83 -3.68 -10.96
CA GLU A 148 -1.49 -4.24 -11.03
C GLU A 148 -1.44 -5.53 -11.84
N SER A 149 -0.24 -5.89 -12.28
CA SER A 149 0.04 -7.15 -12.96
C SER A 149 -0.16 -8.33 -12.01
N ARG A 150 -0.59 -9.44 -12.58
CA ARG A 150 -0.74 -10.72 -11.88
C ARG A 150 0.42 -11.68 -12.16
N THR A 151 1.47 -11.18 -12.81
CA THR A 151 2.69 -11.93 -13.08
C THR A 151 3.87 -11.29 -12.36
N THR A 152 4.83 -12.11 -11.89
CA THR A 152 6.00 -11.65 -11.15
C THR A 152 6.89 -10.70 -11.97
N ILE A 153 7.03 -10.99 -13.26
CA ILE A 153 7.77 -10.17 -14.22
C ILE A 153 6.85 -9.96 -15.42
N GLU A 154 6.59 -8.70 -15.75
CA GLU A 154 5.86 -8.30 -16.96
C GLU A 154 6.70 -7.22 -17.64
N ARG A 155 6.83 -7.27 -18.96
CA ARG A 155 7.58 -6.26 -19.75
C ARG A 155 9.04 -6.08 -19.33
N GLY A 156 9.64 -7.09 -18.70
CA GLY A 156 11.03 -7.05 -18.25
C GLY A 156 11.24 -6.33 -16.91
N THR A 157 10.16 -5.91 -16.25
CA THR A 157 10.20 -5.24 -14.95
C THR A 157 9.44 -6.02 -13.88
N THR A 158 9.82 -5.84 -12.63
CA THR A 158 9.13 -6.33 -11.42
C THR A 158 8.24 -5.26 -10.78
N GLY A 159 8.28 -4.02 -11.27
CA GLY A 159 7.57 -2.87 -10.68
C GLY A 159 6.07 -2.82 -10.98
N LEU A 160 5.56 -3.72 -11.82
CA LEU A 160 4.13 -3.77 -12.18
C LEU A 160 3.26 -4.55 -11.21
N ARG A 161 3.79 -5.07 -10.09
CA ARG A 161 3.02 -5.64 -8.97
C ARG A 161 3.47 -5.08 -7.64
N THR A 162 2.58 -5.14 -6.65
CA THR A 162 2.92 -4.88 -5.25
C THR A 162 3.68 -6.06 -4.65
N TRP A 163 4.76 -5.76 -3.92
CA TRP A 163 5.58 -6.74 -3.21
C TRP A 163 5.31 -6.74 -1.71
N ARG A 164 5.67 -7.84 -1.05
CA ARG A 164 5.41 -8.10 0.38
C ARG A 164 5.83 -6.95 1.28
N ALA A 165 7.06 -6.45 1.16
CA ALA A 165 7.53 -5.34 1.99
C ALA A 165 6.73 -4.05 1.81
N SER A 166 6.11 -3.82 0.63
CA SER A 166 5.24 -2.66 0.39
C SER A 166 3.90 -2.80 1.13
N LEU A 167 3.35 -4.01 1.20
CA LEU A 167 2.16 -4.31 2.00
C LEU A 167 2.43 -4.13 3.49
N ASP A 168 3.53 -4.71 3.98
CA ASP A 168 3.90 -4.62 5.39
C ASP A 168 4.26 -3.18 5.79
N LEU A 169 4.96 -2.42 4.93
CA LEU A 169 5.23 -1.00 5.17
C LEU A 169 3.95 -0.16 5.11
N SER A 170 3.00 -0.47 4.22
CA SER A 170 1.70 0.19 4.15
C SER A 170 0.89 -0.02 5.43
N GLU A 171 0.88 -1.24 5.95
CA GLU A 171 0.24 -1.57 7.24
C GLU A 171 0.89 -0.79 8.39
N TRP A 172 2.22 -0.74 8.43
CA TRP A 172 2.96 0.03 9.44
C TRP A 172 2.69 1.54 9.34
N ILE A 173 2.66 2.11 8.13
CA ILE A 173 2.32 3.52 7.90
C ILE A 173 0.90 3.82 8.33
N LEU A 174 -0.05 2.92 8.11
CA LEU A 174 -1.43 3.11 8.57
C LEU A 174 -1.51 3.28 10.10
N GLN A 175 -0.64 2.60 10.84
CA GLN A 175 -0.50 2.72 12.30
C GLN A 175 0.35 3.93 12.73
N ASN A 176 1.30 4.37 11.89
CA ASN A 176 2.29 5.40 12.18
C ASN A 176 2.15 6.65 11.31
N TYR A 177 0.97 6.94 10.77
CA TYR A 177 0.77 7.98 9.76
C TYR A 177 1.15 9.39 10.22
N HIS A 178 1.26 9.62 11.53
CA HIS A 178 1.74 10.90 12.10
C HIS A 178 3.11 11.30 11.56
N ILE A 179 3.96 10.34 11.16
CA ILE A 179 5.27 10.62 10.56
C ILE A 179 5.16 11.22 9.15
N ILE A 180 4.08 10.93 8.40
CA ILE A 180 3.87 11.40 7.02
C ILE A 180 2.82 12.51 6.90
N ALA A 181 1.96 12.70 7.91
CA ALA A 181 0.76 13.53 7.81
C ALA A 181 1.03 14.98 7.38
N SER A 182 2.16 15.55 7.81
CA SER A 182 2.57 16.92 7.48
C SER A 182 3.90 16.99 6.72
N ALA A 183 4.45 15.85 6.33
CA ALA A 183 5.78 15.76 5.72
C ALA A 183 5.74 15.92 4.19
N ARG A 184 6.84 16.39 3.62
CA ARG A 184 7.18 16.16 2.22
C ARG A 184 7.76 14.76 2.11
N VAL A 185 7.12 13.90 1.34
CA VAL A 185 7.49 12.48 1.25
C VAL A 185 8.04 12.17 -0.13
N LEU A 186 9.14 11.43 -0.17
CA LEU A 186 9.70 10.82 -1.37
C LEU A 186 9.59 9.31 -1.26
N GLU A 187 8.95 8.65 -2.22
CA GLU A 187 8.98 7.20 -2.34
C GLU A 187 9.94 6.79 -3.47
N LEU A 188 10.96 6.02 -3.13
CA LEU A 188 11.90 5.42 -4.08
C LEU A 188 11.41 4.04 -4.51
N GLY A 189 11.32 3.80 -5.82
CA GLY A 189 10.90 2.51 -6.37
C GLY A 189 9.44 2.24 -6.07
N SER A 190 8.57 3.19 -6.43
CA SER A 190 7.16 3.17 -6.04
C SER A 190 6.35 2.06 -6.72
N GLY A 191 6.87 1.47 -7.81
CA GLY A 191 6.16 0.46 -8.56
C GLY A 191 4.79 0.99 -9.04
N VAL A 192 3.75 0.18 -8.83
CA VAL A 192 2.36 0.56 -9.14
C VAL A 192 1.76 1.63 -8.22
N GLY A 193 2.49 2.05 -7.17
CA GLY A 193 2.16 3.20 -6.32
C GLY A 193 1.29 2.91 -5.10
N LEU A 194 1.17 1.66 -4.63
CA LEU A 194 0.29 1.33 -3.49
C LEU A 194 0.60 2.17 -2.25
N LEU A 195 1.87 2.19 -1.83
CA LEU A 195 2.30 2.88 -0.62
C LEU A 195 2.15 4.41 -0.77
N GLY A 196 2.56 4.97 -1.90
CA GLY A 196 2.39 6.40 -2.19
C GLY A 196 0.92 6.84 -2.25
N LEU A 197 0.01 6.00 -2.78
CA LEU A 197 -1.43 6.26 -2.76
C LEU A 197 -2.01 6.24 -1.34
N LEU A 198 -1.55 5.31 -0.50
CA LEU A 198 -1.90 5.30 0.92
C LEU A 198 -1.43 6.59 1.60
N VAL A 199 -0.17 6.99 1.40
CA VAL A 199 0.39 8.23 1.96
C VAL A 199 -0.43 9.44 1.49
N ALA A 200 -0.71 9.56 0.20
CA ALA A 200 -1.53 10.62 -0.36
C ALA A 200 -2.92 10.69 0.28
N THR A 201 -3.57 9.54 0.44
CA THR A 201 -4.90 9.42 1.07
C THR A 201 -4.86 9.90 2.52
N LEU A 202 -3.86 9.45 3.28
CA LEU A 202 -3.73 9.83 4.69
C LEU A 202 -3.39 11.32 4.85
N GLN A 203 -2.53 11.87 4.00
CA GLN A 203 -2.23 13.30 3.99
C GLN A 203 -3.45 14.15 3.64
N GLN A 204 -4.23 13.74 2.63
CA GLN A 204 -5.47 14.42 2.24
C GLN A 204 -6.49 14.44 3.39
N LEU A 205 -6.61 13.33 4.14
CA LEU A 205 -7.53 13.21 5.26
C LEU A 205 -7.05 13.90 6.54
N ALA A 206 -5.73 13.98 6.74
CA ALA A 206 -5.14 14.67 7.88
C ALA A 206 -5.04 16.20 7.68
N ARG A 207 -5.31 16.69 6.46
CA ARG A 207 -5.16 18.10 6.10
C ARG A 207 -6.12 18.99 6.90
N PRO A 208 -5.64 19.95 7.71
CA PRO A 208 -6.46 20.98 8.31
C PRO A 208 -7.12 21.85 7.24
N ALA A 209 -8.38 22.23 7.44
CA ALA A 209 -9.14 23.06 6.49
C ALA A 209 -8.51 24.45 6.26
N ASP A 210 -7.79 24.98 7.27
CA ASP A 210 -7.38 26.38 7.32
C ASP A 210 -5.88 26.63 7.06
N VAL A 211 -5.12 25.59 6.67
CA VAL A 211 -3.67 25.70 6.47
C VAL A 211 -3.29 25.37 5.03
N LYS A 212 -2.44 26.22 4.43
CA LYS A 212 -1.64 25.85 3.24
C LYS A 212 -0.61 24.80 3.67
N GLN A 213 -1.05 23.55 3.83
CA GLN A 213 -0.20 22.43 4.18
C GLN A 213 0.82 22.20 3.04
N THR A 214 2.09 22.07 3.39
CA THR A 214 3.21 21.77 2.48
C THR A 214 3.39 20.28 2.21
N SER A 215 2.56 19.42 2.83
CA SER A 215 2.66 17.97 2.69
C SER A 215 2.33 17.53 1.26
N CYS A 216 3.22 16.71 0.72
CA CYS A 216 3.08 16.14 -0.61
C CYS A 216 3.80 14.80 -0.66
N ILE A 217 3.52 14.03 -1.70
CA ILE A 217 4.21 12.77 -1.99
C ILE A 217 4.73 12.80 -3.42
N TYR A 218 6.00 12.46 -3.57
CA TYR A 218 6.64 12.18 -4.86
C TYR A 218 6.90 10.68 -4.95
N MET A 219 6.12 10.00 -5.77
CA MET A 219 6.34 8.61 -6.16
C MET A 219 7.33 8.58 -7.32
N THR A 220 8.43 7.86 -7.14
CA THR A 220 9.50 7.76 -8.13
C THR A 220 9.83 6.34 -8.51
N ASP A 221 10.12 6.13 -9.79
CA ASP A 221 10.56 4.88 -10.39
C ASP A 221 11.37 5.19 -11.65
N VAL A 222 11.99 4.20 -12.28
CA VAL A 222 12.81 4.37 -13.50
C VAL A 222 12.09 3.91 -14.77
N ASP A 223 11.19 2.94 -14.65
CA ASP A 223 10.55 2.30 -15.80
C ASP A 223 9.29 3.06 -16.26
N ASP A 224 9.23 3.42 -17.56
CA ASP A 224 8.13 4.21 -18.12
C ASP A 224 6.76 3.51 -18.03
N ASP A 225 6.71 2.18 -18.22
CA ASP A 225 5.47 1.41 -18.11
C ASP A 225 5.01 1.36 -16.64
N VAL A 226 5.94 1.29 -15.69
CA VAL A 226 5.66 1.38 -14.24
C VAL A 226 5.16 2.77 -13.86
N LEU A 227 5.83 3.84 -14.30
CA LEU A 227 5.43 5.22 -14.05
C LEU A 227 4.06 5.54 -14.67
N ALA A 228 3.80 5.05 -15.88
CA ALA A 228 2.50 5.15 -16.53
C ALA A 228 1.42 4.42 -15.71
N ARG A 229 1.73 3.23 -15.17
CA ARG A 229 0.81 2.49 -14.31
C ARG A 229 0.54 3.21 -13.00
N CYS A 230 1.57 3.67 -12.31
CA CYS A 230 1.48 4.46 -11.09
C CYS A 230 0.57 5.70 -11.31
N THR A 231 0.85 6.46 -12.39
CA THR A 231 0.04 7.62 -12.78
C THR A 231 -1.42 7.24 -13.05
N SER A 232 -1.67 6.11 -13.71
CA SER A 232 -3.04 5.64 -13.95
C SER A 232 -3.77 5.28 -12.66
N ASN A 233 -3.08 4.72 -11.66
CA ASN A 233 -3.65 4.38 -10.36
C ASN A 233 -3.97 5.64 -9.53
N VAL A 234 -3.12 6.68 -9.59
CA VAL A 234 -3.41 8.01 -9.01
C VAL A 234 -4.66 8.63 -9.60
N ARG A 235 -4.86 8.45 -10.91
CA ARG A 235 -6.01 9.01 -11.64
C ARG A 235 -7.29 8.21 -11.52
N LEU A 236 -7.31 7.07 -10.82
CA LEU A 236 -8.55 6.32 -10.59
C LEU A 236 -9.53 7.20 -9.79
N PRO A 237 -10.74 7.47 -10.32
CA PRO A 237 -11.70 8.34 -9.66
C PRO A 237 -12.07 7.90 -8.23
N CYS A 238 -12.11 6.59 -7.98
CA CYS A 238 -12.45 6.04 -6.67
C CYS A 238 -11.43 6.34 -5.57
N ASN A 239 -10.18 6.67 -5.94
CA ASN A 239 -9.15 7.07 -4.97
C ASN A 239 -9.28 8.53 -4.53
N MET A 240 -10.06 9.36 -5.25
CA MET A 240 -10.27 10.79 -4.95
C MET A 240 -8.97 11.63 -4.94
N LEU A 241 -7.97 11.21 -5.71
CA LEU A 241 -6.63 11.83 -5.79
C LEU A 241 -6.30 12.44 -7.17
N ALA A 242 -7.14 12.23 -8.19
CA ALA A 242 -6.82 12.56 -9.58
C ALA A 242 -6.41 14.04 -9.81
N ASP A 243 -7.05 14.95 -9.08
CA ASP A 243 -6.81 16.40 -9.17
C ASP A 243 -5.97 16.95 -7.99
N SER A 244 -5.35 16.06 -7.20
CA SER A 244 -4.56 16.49 -6.05
C SER A 244 -3.26 17.15 -6.51
N PRO A 245 -3.02 18.44 -6.20
CA PRO A 245 -1.80 19.13 -6.57
C PRO A 245 -0.57 18.67 -5.76
N ASN A 246 -0.78 17.82 -4.74
CA ASN A 246 0.23 17.37 -3.80
C ASN A 246 0.70 15.93 -4.06
N VAL A 247 0.23 15.31 -5.15
CA VAL A 247 0.61 13.95 -5.54
C VAL A 247 1.36 14.02 -6.85
N HIS A 248 2.60 13.53 -6.84
CA HIS A 248 3.49 13.61 -7.99
C HIS A 248 4.04 12.24 -8.34
N VAL A 249 4.08 11.94 -9.63
CA VAL A 249 4.82 10.80 -10.18
C VAL A 249 5.98 11.38 -11.01
N ARG A 250 7.20 10.92 -10.77
CA ARG A 250 8.42 11.40 -11.44
C ARG A 250 9.37 10.25 -11.76
N ALA A 251 10.11 10.36 -12.85
CA ALA A 251 11.21 9.47 -13.13
C ALA A 251 12.41 9.77 -12.22
N LEU A 252 13.03 8.75 -11.66
CA LEU A 252 14.29 8.84 -10.94
C LEU A 252 15.08 7.54 -11.14
N ASP A 253 16.15 7.62 -11.93
CA ASP A 253 17.14 6.56 -12.02
C ASP A 253 18.19 6.74 -10.92
N TRP A 254 18.36 5.74 -10.05
CA TRP A 254 19.37 5.81 -9.00
C TRP A 254 20.78 5.73 -9.56
N GLU A 255 21.00 5.03 -10.69
CA GLU A 255 22.32 4.92 -11.33
C GLU A 255 22.89 6.29 -11.71
N ASP A 256 22.01 7.25 -11.99
CA ASP A 256 22.40 8.62 -12.29
C ASP A 256 23.06 9.31 -11.11
N SER A 257 22.77 8.88 -9.87
CA SER A 257 23.35 9.49 -8.68
C SER A 257 24.87 9.32 -8.60
N VAL A 258 25.40 8.22 -9.14
CA VAL A 258 26.84 7.90 -9.15
C VAL A 258 27.51 8.18 -10.50
N ASN A 259 26.71 8.57 -11.50
CA ASN A 259 27.21 8.98 -12.81
C ASN A 259 27.57 10.48 -12.78
N VAL A 260 28.83 10.82 -13.00
CA VAL A 260 29.35 12.20 -12.92
C VAL A 260 28.60 13.18 -13.83
N ASP A 261 28.17 12.73 -15.01
CA ASP A 261 27.49 13.59 -15.99
C ASP A 261 26.00 13.76 -15.69
N ARG A 262 25.39 12.81 -14.97
CA ARG A 262 23.94 12.77 -14.72
C ARG A 262 23.54 13.06 -13.26
N GLN A 263 24.48 13.04 -12.32
CA GLN A 263 24.23 13.27 -10.90
C GLN A 263 23.57 14.61 -10.59
N MET A 264 23.83 15.63 -11.41
CA MET A 264 23.18 16.95 -11.28
C MET A 264 21.65 16.88 -11.46
N PHE A 265 21.11 15.96 -12.25
CA PHE A 265 19.67 15.77 -12.40
C PHE A 265 19.05 15.21 -11.13
N VAL A 266 19.66 14.16 -10.56
CA VAL A 266 19.25 13.57 -9.27
C VAL A 266 19.29 14.64 -8.18
N TRP A 267 20.38 15.38 -8.06
CA TRP A 267 20.52 16.44 -7.07
C TRP A 267 19.45 17.53 -7.22
N SER A 268 19.19 17.98 -8.45
CA SER A 268 18.20 19.02 -8.72
C SER A 268 16.79 18.56 -8.36
N LEU A 269 16.44 17.32 -8.72
CA LEU A 269 15.15 16.73 -8.37
C LEU A 269 15.01 16.57 -6.85
N LEU A 270 15.99 16.00 -6.16
CA LEU A 270 15.95 15.84 -4.70
C LEU A 270 15.86 17.18 -3.98
N LYS A 271 16.48 18.24 -4.52
CA LYS A 271 16.36 19.62 -4.00
C LYS A 271 14.99 20.24 -4.26
N GLU A 272 14.36 19.96 -5.41
CA GLU A 272 12.97 20.36 -5.68
C GLU A 272 12.01 19.66 -4.71
N ILE A 273 12.20 18.35 -4.52
CA ILE A 273 11.38 17.52 -3.66
C ILE A 273 11.57 17.88 -2.19
N ASP A 274 12.80 18.17 -1.74
CA ASP A 274 13.12 18.62 -0.39
C ASP A 274 12.42 17.78 0.70
N ALA A 275 12.50 16.44 0.58
CA ALA A 275 11.72 15.52 1.40
C ALA A 275 12.17 15.55 2.88
N ASP A 276 11.19 15.50 3.78
CA ASP A 276 11.40 15.26 5.21
C ASP A 276 11.49 13.75 5.49
N VAL A 277 10.70 12.97 4.75
CA VAL A 277 10.57 11.52 4.89
C VAL A 277 10.82 10.85 3.56
N ILE A 278 11.72 9.85 3.54
CA ILE A 278 11.90 8.97 2.40
C ILE A 278 11.33 7.59 2.73
N LEU A 279 10.59 7.00 1.80
CA LEU A 279 10.06 5.64 1.91
C LEU A 279 10.64 4.79 0.78
N ALA A 280 10.93 3.52 1.05
CA ALA A 280 11.21 2.55 0.00
C ALA A 280 10.82 1.16 0.46
N ALA A 281 10.25 0.37 -0.44
CA ALA A 281 9.81 -0.99 -0.16
C ALA A 281 10.35 -1.97 -1.21
N ASP A 282 11.05 -3.00 -0.75
CA ASP A 282 11.57 -4.10 -1.57
C ASP A 282 12.52 -3.68 -2.72
N VAL A 283 13.20 -2.55 -2.55
CA VAL A 283 14.09 -1.93 -3.56
C VAL A 283 15.49 -2.53 -3.62
N VAL A 284 15.81 -3.56 -2.83
CA VAL A 284 17.14 -4.17 -2.75
C VAL A 284 17.05 -5.63 -3.22
N TYR A 285 17.05 -5.81 -4.53
CA TYR A 285 16.92 -7.13 -5.18
C TYR A 285 18.12 -7.53 -6.03
N ASP A 286 18.93 -6.57 -6.47
CA ASP A 286 20.20 -6.78 -7.19
C ASP A 286 21.36 -6.11 -6.45
N LEU A 287 22.58 -6.63 -6.57
CA LEU A 287 23.76 -6.03 -5.94
C LEU A 287 24.21 -4.76 -6.67
N SER A 288 23.97 -4.66 -7.99
CA SER A 288 24.41 -3.52 -8.80
C SER A 288 23.72 -2.21 -8.41
N ILE A 289 22.46 -2.29 -7.97
CA ILE A 289 21.64 -1.13 -7.61
C ILE A 289 21.94 -0.60 -6.21
N ILE A 290 22.64 -1.35 -5.36
CA ILE A 290 22.87 -0.99 -3.96
C ILE A 290 23.72 0.29 -3.81
N PRO A 291 24.90 0.42 -4.46
CA PRO A 291 25.68 1.64 -4.36
C PRO A 291 24.92 2.89 -4.87
N PRO A 292 24.28 2.87 -6.05
CA PRO A 292 23.47 3.99 -6.49
C PRO A 292 22.29 4.33 -5.58
N LEU A 293 21.58 3.33 -5.04
CA LEU A 293 20.48 3.54 -4.09
C LEU A 293 20.97 4.21 -2.80
N THR A 294 22.03 3.69 -2.19
CA THR A 294 22.57 4.23 -0.93
C THR A 294 23.14 5.64 -1.10
N HIS A 295 23.72 5.95 -2.26
CA HIS A 295 24.15 7.30 -2.59
C HIS A 295 22.94 8.24 -2.81
N THR A 296 21.89 7.80 -3.50
CA THR A 296 20.64 8.56 -3.63
C THR A 296 20.00 8.86 -2.27
N LEU A 297 19.94 7.87 -1.37
CA LEU A 297 19.45 8.04 0.01
C LEU A 297 20.27 9.08 0.78
N ARG A 298 21.61 9.01 0.67
CA ARG A 298 22.50 10.02 1.27
C ARG A 298 22.19 11.43 0.77
N LEU A 299 22.11 11.61 -0.55
CA LEU A 299 21.81 12.92 -1.14
C LEU A 299 20.44 13.47 -0.69
N ALA A 300 19.44 12.60 -0.53
CA ALA A 300 18.11 12.99 -0.06
C ALA A 300 18.11 13.38 1.44
N LEU A 301 18.85 12.64 2.26
CA LEU A 301 18.92 12.84 3.72
C LEU A 301 19.81 14.01 4.15
N GLU A 302 20.81 14.37 3.35
CA GLU A 302 21.66 15.53 3.62
C GLU A 302 20.88 16.84 3.40
N ARG A 303 20.74 17.65 4.46
CA ARG A 303 20.27 19.04 4.31
C ARG A 303 21.41 19.88 3.72
N PRO A 304 21.15 20.72 2.70
CA PRO A 304 22.08 21.80 2.40
C PRO A 304 22.25 22.64 3.67
N LEU A 305 23.49 22.82 4.16
CA LEU A 305 23.74 23.75 5.26
C LEU A 305 23.13 25.12 4.87
N PRO A 306 22.36 25.78 5.75
CA PRO A 306 21.91 27.13 5.46
C PRO A 306 23.14 27.97 5.18
N VAL A 307 23.21 28.54 3.98
CA VAL A 307 24.22 29.56 3.65
C VAL A 307 24.10 30.60 4.75
N LYS A 308 25.18 30.86 5.50
CA LYS A 308 25.23 31.94 6.48
C LYS A 308 24.91 33.24 5.74
N GLN A 309 23.64 33.63 5.70
CA GLN A 309 23.27 34.99 5.37
C GLN A 309 23.89 35.86 6.46
N GLY A 310 24.59 36.91 6.03
CA GLY A 310 25.51 37.69 6.85
C GLY A 310 25.01 37.95 8.26
N ALA A 311 25.92 37.83 9.22
CA ALA A 311 25.72 38.15 10.62
C ALA A 311 24.92 39.45 10.77
N ASN A 312 23.64 39.37 11.18
CA ASN A 312 22.91 40.46 11.85
C ASN A 312 21.48 40.09 12.32
N ASN A 313 21.04 38.84 12.26
CA ASN A 313 19.81 38.43 12.97
C ASN A 313 19.98 37.06 13.63
N PRO A 314 20.19 37.00 14.96
CA PRO A 314 20.11 35.74 15.70
C PRO A 314 18.64 35.43 15.93
N GLN A 315 17.94 34.94 14.91
CA GLN A 315 16.78 34.09 15.18
C GLN A 315 17.31 32.70 15.56
N PRO A 316 16.77 32.06 16.61
CA PRO A 316 17.14 30.68 16.91
C PRO A 316 16.87 29.84 15.66
N LEU A 317 17.89 29.12 15.18
CA LEU A 317 17.65 28.04 14.23
C LEU A 317 16.64 27.11 14.90
N GLU A 318 15.41 27.05 14.39
CA GLU A 318 14.60 25.86 14.62
C GLU A 318 15.49 24.68 14.20
N LEU A 319 15.82 23.79 15.16
CA LEU A 319 16.43 22.50 14.86
C LEU A 319 15.47 21.80 13.91
N GLY A 320 15.68 21.99 12.62
CA GLY A 320 14.80 21.44 11.61
C GLY A 320 14.77 19.93 11.77
N LEU A 321 13.56 19.34 11.74
CA LEU A 321 13.39 17.91 11.91
C LEU A 321 14.43 17.13 11.10
N GLN A 322 15.11 16.20 11.77
CA GLN A 322 16.09 15.32 11.13
C GLN A 322 15.38 14.54 10.01
N ARG A 323 15.87 14.68 8.78
CA ARG A 323 15.34 13.91 7.64
C ARG A 323 15.55 12.43 7.91
N THR A 324 14.52 11.64 7.61
CA THR A 324 14.51 10.22 7.97
C THR A 324 14.03 9.39 6.80
N ALA A 325 14.71 8.28 6.52
CA ALA A 325 14.27 7.30 5.54
C ALA A 325 13.76 6.04 6.26
N TYR A 326 12.64 5.48 5.80
CA TYR A 326 12.08 4.21 6.25
C TYR A 326 12.13 3.21 5.10
N ILE A 327 12.96 2.18 5.25
CA ILE A 327 13.24 1.19 4.22
C ILE A 327 12.76 -0.17 4.70
N ALA A 328 11.79 -0.75 4.00
CA ALA A 328 11.27 -2.09 4.28
C ALA A 328 11.77 -3.08 3.23
N LEU A 329 12.44 -4.15 3.64
CA LEU A 329 12.97 -5.18 2.73
C LEU A 329 12.50 -6.58 3.12
N THR A 330 12.06 -7.35 2.14
CA THR A 330 11.77 -8.78 2.33
C THR A 330 13.09 -9.55 2.31
N LEU A 331 13.43 -10.27 3.39
CA LEU A 331 14.67 -11.04 3.46
C LEU A 331 14.61 -12.29 2.58
N ARG A 332 15.04 -12.16 1.31
CA ARG A 332 15.14 -13.29 0.36
C ARG A 332 16.55 -13.86 0.24
N ARG A 333 17.57 -12.98 0.32
CA ARG A 333 18.98 -13.34 0.23
C ARG A 333 19.77 -12.55 1.27
N GLU A 334 20.41 -13.26 2.19
CA GLU A 334 21.20 -12.64 3.26
C GLU A 334 22.36 -11.81 2.71
N GLN A 335 22.99 -12.25 1.60
CA GLN A 335 24.09 -11.53 0.97
C GLN A 335 23.67 -10.13 0.49
N THR A 336 22.54 -10.04 -0.22
CA THR A 336 22.02 -8.76 -0.75
C THR A 336 21.67 -7.80 0.38
N PHE A 337 21.08 -8.32 1.46
CA PHE A 337 20.76 -7.55 2.65
C PHE A 337 22.02 -7.06 3.39
N ALA A 338 23.00 -7.92 3.60
CA ALA A 338 24.26 -7.56 4.23
C ALA A 338 25.04 -6.51 3.42
N GLU A 339 25.05 -6.64 2.10
CA GLU A 339 25.68 -5.66 1.22
C GLU A 339 24.98 -4.29 1.28
N PHE A 340 23.65 -4.27 1.37
CA PHE A 340 22.92 -3.02 1.57
C PHE A 340 23.33 -2.31 2.86
N LEU A 341 23.40 -3.03 3.98
CA LEU A 341 23.84 -2.46 5.26
C LEU A 341 25.27 -1.91 5.19
N ALA A 342 26.18 -2.68 4.59
CA ALA A 342 27.57 -2.27 4.42
C ALA A 342 27.70 -1.04 3.50
N SER A 343 26.92 -0.98 2.43
CA SER A 343 26.90 0.18 1.53
C SER A 343 26.30 1.42 2.17
N ALA A 344 25.23 1.27 2.97
CA ALA A 344 24.63 2.37 3.72
C ALA A 344 25.64 2.95 4.72
N GLU A 345 26.38 2.11 5.46
CA GLU A 345 27.42 2.56 6.37
C GLU A 345 28.56 3.31 5.64
N ARG A 346 29.04 2.77 4.51
CA ARG A 346 30.05 3.43 3.67
C ARG A 346 29.57 4.77 3.11
N ALA A 347 28.29 4.90 2.82
CA ALA A 347 27.66 6.15 2.40
C ALA A 347 27.47 7.15 3.56
N GLY A 348 27.81 6.78 4.81
CA GLY A 348 27.65 7.65 5.98
C GLY A 348 26.23 7.65 6.53
N LEU A 349 25.42 6.62 6.26
CA LEU A 349 24.09 6.46 6.82
C LEU A 349 24.15 5.65 8.11
N VAL A 350 23.39 6.07 9.11
CA VAL A 350 23.16 5.31 10.34
C VAL A 350 21.87 4.53 10.18
N VAL A 351 21.94 3.21 10.35
CA VAL A 351 20.80 2.28 10.21
C VAL A 351 20.33 1.84 11.61
N GLU A 352 19.04 2.01 11.87
CA GLU A 352 18.36 1.55 13.08
C GLU A 352 17.22 0.59 12.67
N PHE A 353 17.11 -0.55 13.34
CA PHE A 353 16.02 -1.51 13.08
C PHE A 353 14.77 -1.12 13.84
N ILE A 354 13.62 -1.16 13.17
CA ILE A 354 12.31 -0.91 13.77
C ILE A 354 11.54 -2.23 13.82
N GLU A 355 11.09 -2.59 15.01
CA GLU A 355 10.05 -3.61 15.18
C GLU A 355 8.72 -3.04 14.66
N MET A 356 8.13 -3.73 13.68
CA MET A 356 6.94 -3.20 13.01
C MET A 356 5.66 -3.42 13.84
N ASP A 357 5.66 -4.34 14.80
CA ASP A 357 4.50 -4.70 15.65
C ASP A 357 3.18 -4.85 14.86
N LEU A 358 3.27 -5.43 13.66
CA LEU A 358 2.12 -5.57 12.77
C LEU A 358 1.07 -6.51 13.37
N PRO A 359 -0.23 -6.27 13.13
CA PRO A 359 -1.29 -7.16 13.56
C PRO A 359 -1.10 -8.57 12.99
N PRO A 360 -1.79 -9.58 13.56
CA PRO A 360 -1.93 -10.89 12.94
C PRO A 360 -2.34 -10.77 11.47
N HIS A 361 -1.83 -11.64 10.59
CA HIS A 361 -2.06 -11.52 9.15
C HIS A 361 -3.55 -11.47 8.76
N ASN A 362 -4.40 -12.22 9.48
CA ASN A 362 -5.86 -12.25 9.30
C ASN A 362 -6.58 -10.99 9.81
N GLU A 363 -5.88 -10.05 10.42
CA GLU A 363 -6.40 -8.75 10.87
C GLU A 363 -5.85 -7.58 10.03
N ARG A 364 -4.82 -7.81 9.21
CA ARG A 364 -4.22 -6.77 8.35
C ARG A 364 -5.17 -6.33 7.25
N VAL A 365 -5.05 -5.06 6.87
CA VAL A 365 -5.69 -4.49 5.68
C VAL A 365 -4.92 -4.91 4.43
N PHE A 366 -3.60 -4.77 4.48
CA PHE A 366 -2.72 -5.07 3.35
C PHE A 366 -2.26 -6.53 3.42
N ARG A 367 -3.02 -7.40 2.74
CA ARG A 367 -2.72 -8.83 2.58
C ARG A 367 -2.21 -9.09 1.18
N GLY A 368 -1.17 -9.91 1.08
CA GLY A 368 -0.64 -10.39 -0.19
C GLY A 368 -0.87 -11.89 -0.30
N SER A 369 -0.76 -12.43 -1.53
CA SER A 369 -0.53 -13.87 -1.67
C SER A 369 0.80 -14.19 -1.00
N ASP A 370 0.80 -15.16 -0.08
CA ASP A 370 2.04 -15.77 0.35
C ASP A 370 2.62 -16.48 -0.88
N ASP A 371 3.55 -15.82 -1.59
CA ASP A 371 4.33 -16.45 -2.67
C ASP A 371 5.35 -17.47 -2.10
N SER A 372 4.99 -18.15 -1.00
CA SER A 372 5.78 -19.13 -0.26
C SER A 372 5.89 -20.43 -1.06
N THR A 373 6.65 -20.37 -2.15
CA THR A 373 7.22 -21.55 -2.81
C THR A 373 8.50 -22.02 -2.10
N SER A 374 9.06 -21.22 -1.19
CA SER A 374 10.08 -21.62 -0.23
C SER A 374 9.47 -21.70 1.16
N GLY A 375 9.59 -22.84 1.85
CA GLY A 375 9.17 -23.03 3.24
C GLY A 375 9.95 -22.20 4.29
N ALA A 376 10.55 -21.09 3.89
CA ALA A 376 11.07 -20.06 4.76
C ALA A 376 10.02 -18.95 4.88
N THR A 377 9.67 -18.55 6.10
CA THR A 377 8.85 -17.38 6.33
C THR A 377 9.63 -16.16 5.86
N ASP A 378 9.34 -15.68 4.65
CA ASP A 378 9.87 -14.40 4.14
C ASP A 378 9.49 -13.31 5.15
N THR A 379 10.48 -12.83 5.90
CA THR A 379 10.25 -11.80 6.93
C THR A 379 10.67 -10.44 6.39
N THR A 380 9.81 -9.45 6.53
CA THR A 380 10.15 -8.06 6.23
C THR A 380 10.94 -7.45 7.39
N ARG A 381 12.02 -6.73 7.06
CA ARG A 381 12.77 -5.90 8.00
C ARG A 381 12.52 -4.43 7.68
N LEU A 382 12.06 -3.67 8.67
CA LEU A 382 11.96 -2.23 8.60
C LEU A 382 13.19 -1.58 9.22
N MET A 383 13.77 -0.63 8.52
CA MET A 383 14.94 0.12 8.97
C MET A 383 14.67 1.62 8.86
N ARG A 384 15.12 2.35 9.86
CA ARG A 384 15.21 3.80 9.88
C ARG A 384 16.64 4.23 9.55
N LEU A 385 16.80 5.08 8.55
CA LEU A 385 18.09 5.59 8.10
C LEU A 385 18.15 7.11 8.26
N VAL A 386 19.27 7.60 8.78
CA VAL A 386 19.60 9.02 8.89
C VAL A 386 21.03 9.30 8.45
N ALA A 387 21.32 10.50 7.96
CA ALA A 387 22.68 10.90 7.62
C ALA A 387 23.52 11.12 8.90
N ARG A 388 24.77 10.63 8.92
CA ARG A 388 25.68 10.78 10.06
C ARG A 388 26.05 12.26 10.23
N GLY A 389 25.75 12.82 11.40
CA GLY A 389 26.05 14.23 11.74
C GLY A 389 24.96 15.24 11.35
N ALA A 390 23.77 14.78 10.98
CA ALA A 390 22.59 15.60 10.70
C ALA A 390 21.73 15.90 11.94
#